data_AF-A0A099XXM9-F1
#
_entry.id   AF-A0A099XXM9-F1
#
_cell.length_a   1.000
_cell.length_b   1.000
_cell.length_c   1.000
_cell.angle_alpha   90.00
_cell.angle_beta   90.00
_cell.angle_gamma   90.00
#
_symmetry.space_group_name_H-M   'P 1'
#
loop_
_entity.id
_entity.type
_entity.pdbx_description
1 polymer ?
#
loop_
_entity_poly.entity_id
_entity_poly.type
_entity_poly.pdbx_seq_one_letter_code
_entity_poly.pdbx_strand_id
1 'polypeptide(L)'
;MNFQTIIIYLGYFILAINTLIYLKSYRKNTIAFKIISFYLLFSLILQLRVEYLKIGKEHNLFLSHFYFIGQFILLSLLYKNLLKKKLHKLILKITFVIILLVLSIQYYRNPALYDRFNLLEIVICSIPLIFYAFLYFILNIDSGKKDFIYLNSGVFIYLLSSTLLFVAGNYVSSSVSFWNRFIWSFNAFLYLIYQILIFVDWYKNFRPKKISSIFVNNE
;
A
#
# COMPACT_ATOMS: atom_id res chain seq x y z
N MET A 1 -14.97 -23.58 -0.83
CA MET A 1 -13.96 -22.51 -0.63
C MET A 1 -14.45 -21.64 0.52
N ASN A 2 -13.63 -21.37 1.55
CA ASN A 2 -14.05 -20.53 2.68
C ASN A 2 -14.21 -19.07 2.22
N PHE A 3 -15.18 -18.33 2.78
CA PHE A 3 -15.44 -16.92 2.44
C PHE A 3 -14.19 -16.04 2.55
N GLN A 4 -13.39 -16.26 3.60
CA GLN A 4 -12.10 -15.58 3.79
C GLN A 4 -11.15 -15.79 2.60
N THR A 5 -11.08 -17.01 2.08
CA THR A 5 -10.23 -17.37 0.95
C THR A 5 -10.67 -16.66 -0.33
N ILE A 6 -11.98 -16.51 -0.54
CA ILE A 6 -12.54 -15.77 -1.68
C ILE A 6 -12.11 -14.30 -1.62
N ILE A 7 -12.23 -13.65 -0.46
CA ILE A 7 -11.81 -12.25 -0.28
C ILE A 7 -10.32 -12.07 -0.59
N ILE A 8 -9.47 -12.95 -0.07
CA ILE A 8 -8.02 -12.89 -0.28
C ILE A 8 -7.68 -12.96 -1.77
N TYR A 9 -8.18 -13.98 -2.48
CA TYR A 9 -7.88 -14.13 -3.91
C TYR A 9 -8.51 -13.05 -4.78
N LEU A 10 -9.67 -12.51 -4.39
CA LEU A 10 -10.26 -11.35 -5.06
C LEU A 10 -9.35 -10.13 -4.92
N GLY A 11 -8.78 -9.90 -3.73
CA GLY A 11 -7.79 -8.85 -3.50
C GLY A 11 -6.55 -9.01 -4.39
N TYR A 12 -6.04 -10.23 -4.53
CA TYR A 12 -4.89 -10.53 -5.40
C TYR A 12 -5.22 -10.32 -6.87
N PHE A 13 -6.41 -10.71 -7.29
CA PHE A 13 -6.89 -10.52 -8.66
C PHE A 13 -6.99 -9.03 -9.01
N ILE A 14 -7.56 -8.21 -8.13
CA ILE A 14 -7.65 -6.76 -8.34
C ILE A 14 -6.25 -6.12 -8.31
N LEU A 15 -5.34 -6.56 -7.44
CA LEU A 15 -3.93 -6.12 -7.45
C LEU A 15 -3.29 -6.38 -8.82
N ALA A 16 -3.49 -7.57 -9.41
CA ALA A 16 -2.95 -7.91 -10.72
C ALA A 16 -3.53 -7.00 -11.81
N ILE A 17 -4.85 -6.76 -11.81
CA ILE A 17 -5.52 -5.83 -12.72
C ILE A 17 -4.93 -4.42 -12.58
N ASN A 18 -4.85 -3.90 -11.36
CA ASN A 18 -4.28 -2.59 -11.07
C ASN A 18 -2.85 -2.48 -11.61
N THR A 19 -2.02 -3.50 -11.36
CA THR A 19 -0.64 -3.52 -11.85
C THR A 19 -0.57 -3.42 -13.37
N LEU A 20 -1.33 -4.24 -14.10
CA LEU A 20 -1.34 -4.23 -15.56
C LEU A 20 -1.79 -2.88 -16.13
N ILE A 21 -2.86 -2.31 -15.54
CA ILE A 21 -3.44 -1.05 -15.99
C ILE A 21 -2.48 0.13 -15.75
N TYR A 22 -1.84 0.20 -14.57
CA TYR A 22 -0.88 1.25 -14.27
C TYR A 22 0.39 1.12 -15.14
N LEU A 23 0.89 -0.10 -15.38
CA LEU A 23 2.03 -0.31 -16.27
C LEU A 23 1.74 0.09 -17.72
N LYS A 24 0.51 -0.18 -18.24
CA LYS A 24 0.12 0.20 -19.60
C LYS A 24 0.20 1.71 -19.86
N SER A 25 -0.14 2.53 -18.87
CA SER A 25 -0.12 4.00 -18.98
C SER A 25 1.16 4.66 -18.45
N TYR A 26 2.16 3.89 -18.03
CA TYR A 26 3.34 4.35 -17.29
C TYR A 26 4.14 5.48 -17.98
N ARG A 27 4.37 5.39 -19.29
CA ARG A 27 5.32 6.27 -20.00
C ARG A 27 4.86 7.73 -20.11
N LYS A 28 3.54 7.97 -20.11
CA LYS A 28 2.95 9.29 -20.40
C LYS A 28 2.50 10.07 -19.15
N ASN A 29 2.68 9.50 -17.96
CA ASN A 29 2.14 10.05 -16.72
C ASN A 29 3.20 10.64 -15.79
N THR A 30 2.74 11.32 -14.73
CA THR A 30 3.57 12.01 -13.73
C THR A 30 4.50 11.06 -12.97
N ILE A 31 5.52 11.61 -12.30
CA ILE A 31 6.45 10.83 -11.46
C ILE A 31 5.70 10.08 -10.34
N ALA A 32 4.69 10.70 -9.73
CA ALA A 32 3.85 10.05 -8.72
C ALA A 32 3.15 8.80 -9.27
N PHE A 33 2.58 8.88 -10.48
CA PHE A 33 1.95 7.74 -11.15
C PHE A 33 2.94 6.60 -11.40
N LYS A 34 4.18 6.94 -11.81
CA LYS A 34 5.25 5.96 -12.01
C LYS A 34 5.63 5.24 -10.72
N ILE A 35 5.70 5.97 -9.60
CA ILE A 35 5.99 5.39 -8.28
C ILE A 35 4.88 4.42 -7.87
N ILE A 36 3.59 4.78 -8.07
CA ILE A 36 2.46 3.88 -7.79
C ILE A 36 2.52 2.63 -8.66
N SER A 37 2.86 2.78 -9.94
CA SER A 37 2.99 1.65 -10.86
C SER A 37 4.06 0.66 -10.37
N PHE A 38 5.20 1.18 -9.90
CA PHE A 38 6.28 0.37 -9.35
C PHE A 38 5.88 -0.26 -8.00
N TYR A 39 5.17 0.48 -7.15
CA TYR A 39 4.61 -0.04 -5.89
C TYR A 39 3.64 -1.21 -6.11
N LEU A 40 2.73 -1.10 -7.08
CA LEU A 40 1.81 -2.20 -7.42
C LEU A 40 2.56 -3.42 -7.96
N LEU A 41 3.53 -3.21 -8.84
CA LEU A 41 4.37 -4.29 -9.35
C LEU A 41 5.17 -4.97 -8.23
N PHE A 42 5.78 -4.19 -7.34
CA PHE A 42 6.49 -4.68 -6.17
C PHE A 42 5.58 -5.54 -5.28
N SER A 43 4.38 -5.03 -4.96
CA SER A 43 3.39 -5.75 -4.16
C SER A 43 2.92 -7.04 -4.85
N LEU A 44 2.73 -7.02 -6.18
CA LEU A 44 2.36 -8.21 -6.94
C LEU A 44 3.46 -9.27 -6.91
N ILE A 45 4.73 -8.87 -7.09
CA ILE A 45 5.86 -9.80 -7.03
C ILE A 45 5.96 -10.44 -5.65
N LEU A 46 5.88 -9.65 -4.57
CA LEU A 46 5.89 -10.19 -3.21
C LEU A 46 4.72 -11.14 -2.97
N GLN A 47 3.51 -10.78 -3.42
CA GLN A 47 2.33 -11.61 -3.27
C GLN A 47 2.47 -12.97 -3.99
N LEU A 48 3.00 -12.97 -5.21
CA LEU A 48 3.26 -14.20 -5.96
C LEU A 48 4.34 -15.06 -5.27
N ARG A 49 5.37 -14.43 -4.68
CA ARG A 49 6.39 -15.13 -3.89
C ARG A 49 5.81 -15.77 -2.63
N VAL A 50 4.96 -15.06 -1.89
CA VAL A 50 4.27 -15.59 -0.70
C VAL A 50 3.44 -16.82 -1.06
N GLU A 51 2.68 -16.77 -2.16
CA GLU A 51 1.84 -17.91 -2.56
C GLU A 51 2.68 -19.09 -3.07
N TYR A 52 3.77 -18.83 -3.81
CA TYR A 52 4.70 -19.86 -4.24
C TYR A 52 5.30 -20.64 -3.04
N LEU A 53 5.80 -19.92 -2.02
CA LEU A 53 6.35 -20.56 -0.81
C LEU A 53 5.28 -21.32 -0.03
N LYS A 54 4.05 -20.79 0.03
CA LYS A 54 2.93 -21.44 0.71
C LYS A 54 2.55 -22.77 0.06
N ILE A 55 2.60 -22.86 -1.27
CA ILE A 55 2.39 -24.13 -2.00
C ILE A 55 3.51 -25.12 -1.65
N GLY A 56 4.76 -24.65 -1.56
CA GLY A 56 5.92 -25.44 -1.12
C GLY A 56 5.94 -25.78 0.38
N LYS A 57 4.98 -25.29 1.18
CA LYS A 57 4.96 -25.38 2.65
C LYS A 57 6.20 -24.77 3.33
N GLU A 58 6.87 -23.84 2.67
CA GLU A 58 8.03 -23.13 3.20
C GLU A 58 7.62 -21.94 4.06
N HIS A 59 8.49 -21.56 5.00
CA HIS A 59 8.28 -20.37 5.82
C HIS A 59 8.33 -19.11 4.96
N ASN A 60 7.27 -18.31 4.98
CA ASN A 60 7.13 -17.07 4.20
C ASN A 60 7.12 -15.80 5.05
N LEU A 61 7.27 -15.94 6.37
CA LEU A 61 7.23 -14.83 7.33
C LEU A 61 8.25 -13.73 6.98
N PHE A 62 9.45 -14.10 6.54
CA PHE A 62 10.48 -13.14 6.18
C PHE A 62 10.03 -12.15 5.08
N LEU A 63 9.11 -12.55 4.19
CA LEU A 63 8.58 -11.69 3.13
C LEU A 63 7.78 -10.51 3.68
N SER A 64 7.28 -10.58 4.92
CA SER A 64 6.60 -9.45 5.53
C SER A 64 7.54 -8.25 5.73
N HIS A 65 8.82 -8.49 6.02
CA HIS A 65 9.80 -7.40 6.18
C HIS A 65 10.01 -6.65 4.87
N PHE A 66 10.16 -7.39 3.77
CA PHE A 66 10.24 -6.80 2.45
C PHE A 66 8.98 -6.00 2.14
N TYR A 67 7.80 -6.53 2.47
CA TYR A 67 6.53 -5.83 2.26
C TYR A 67 6.46 -4.51 3.03
N PHE A 68 6.66 -4.49 4.35
CA PHE A 68 6.51 -3.29 5.17
C PHE A 68 7.59 -2.24 4.87
N ILE A 69 8.86 -2.65 4.73
CA ILE A 69 9.95 -1.74 4.38
C ILE A 69 9.76 -1.19 2.97
N GLY A 70 9.43 -2.06 2.00
CA GLY A 70 9.20 -1.64 0.63
C GLY A 70 8.00 -0.71 0.49
N GLN A 71 6.90 -1.01 1.19
CA GLN A 71 5.73 -0.16 1.27
C GLN A 71 6.09 1.21 1.86
N PHE A 72 6.85 1.25 2.96
CA PHE A 72 7.34 2.50 3.54
C PHE A 72 8.18 3.31 2.57
N ILE A 73 9.13 2.66 1.88
CA ILE A 73 10.03 3.35 0.96
C ILE A 73 9.23 3.95 -0.19
N LEU A 74 8.40 3.15 -0.86
CA LEU A 74 7.70 3.57 -2.08
C LEU A 74 6.60 4.58 -1.79
N LEU A 75 5.84 4.42 -0.70
CA LEU A 75 4.83 5.41 -0.32
C LEU A 75 5.47 6.70 0.20
N SER A 76 6.61 6.65 0.89
CA SER A 76 7.35 7.87 1.25
C SER A 76 7.81 8.64 0.01
N LEU A 77 8.33 7.94 -1.01
CA LEU A 77 8.69 8.55 -2.29
C LEU A 77 7.47 9.14 -3.01
N LEU A 78 6.31 8.47 -2.94
CA LEU A 78 5.06 8.99 -3.46
C LEU A 78 4.68 10.31 -2.77
N TYR A 79 4.62 10.33 -1.44
CA TYR A 79 4.26 11.52 -0.68
C TYR A 79 5.26 12.67 -0.84
N LYS A 80 6.55 12.38 -1.04
CA LYS A 80 7.55 13.39 -1.40
C LYS A 80 7.23 14.11 -2.72
N ASN A 81 6.56 13.43 -3.66
CA ASN A 81 6.12 14.02 -4.92
C ASN A 81 4.75 14.72 -4.79
N LEU A 82 3.85 14.17 -3.98
CA LEU A 82 2.51 14.72 -3.76
C LEU A 82 2.52 15.99 -2.90
N LEU A 83 3.32 16.02 -1.83
CA LEU A 83 3.40 17.16 -0.91
C LEU A 83 4.37 18.22 -1.46
N LYS A 84 3.86 19.40 -1.79
CA LYS A 84 4.66 20.44 -2.49
C LYS A 84 5.52 21.31 -1.57
N LYS A 85 5.07 21.58 -0.34
CA LYS A 85 5.76 22.50 0.60
C LYS A 85 7.13 21.96 1.01
N LYS A 86 8.15 22.83 1.00
CA LYS A 86 9.55 22.48 1.34
C LYS A 86 9.68 21.85 2.73
N LEU A 87 8.98 22.42 3.73
CA LEU A 87 9.00 21.91 5.11
C LEU A 87 8.51 20.45 5.20
N HIS A 88 7.39 20.12 4.53
CA HIS A 88 6.86 18.74 4.53
C HIS A 88 7.83 17.76 3.89
N LYS A 89 8.49 18.15 2.80
CA LYS A 89 9.52 17.32 2.13
C LYS A 89 10.75 17.11 3.02
N LEU A 90 11.15 18.13 3.79
CA LEU A 90 12.26 18.03 4.72
C LEU A 90 11.94 17.05 5.85
N ILE A 91 10.77 17.19 6.49
CA ILE A 91 10.29 16.29 7.54
C ILE A 91 10.25 14.85 7.01
N LEU A 92 9.63 14.64 5.85
CA LEU A 92 9.56 13.33 5.21
C LEU A 92 10.95 12.73 4.97
N LYS A 93 11.91 13.52 4.46
CA LYS A 93 13.28 13.06 4.22
C LYS A 93 13.97 12.65 5.52
N ILE A 94 13.83 13.44 6.58
CA ILE A 94 14.44 13.15 7.90
C ILE A 94 13.83 11.86 8.47
N THR A 95 12.51 11.75 8.49
CA THR A 95 11.80 10.54 8.97
C THR A 95 12.18 9.31 8.15
N PHE A 96 12.26 9.44 6.82
CA PHE A 96 12.71 8.37 5.93
C PHE A 96 14.10 7.83 6.30
N VAL A 97 15.06 8.73 6.50
CA VAL A 97 16.44 8.34 6.86
C VAL A 97 16.49 7.73 8.26
N ILE A 98 15.83 8.33 9.25
CA ILE A 98 15.82 7.84 10.63
C ILE A 98 15.25 6.42 10.71
N ILE A 99 14.11 6.16 10.06
CA ILE A 99 13.47 4.84 10.14
C ILE A 99 14.33 3.76 9.49
N LEU A 100 14.90 4.03 8.30
CA LEU A 100 15.79 3.06 7.66
C LEU A 100 17.06 2.80 8.49
N LEU A 101 17.60 3.82 9.16
CA LEU A 101 18.73 3.64 10.08
C LEU A 101 18.34 2.80 11.29
N VAL A 102 17.20 3.09 11.93
CA VAL A 102 16.70 2.33 13.08
C VAL A 102 16.49 0.87 12.72
N LEU A 103 15.85 0.58 11.59
CA LEU A 103 15.65 -0.79 11.11
C LEU A 103 16.97 -1.49 10.78
N SER A 104 17.89 -0.79 10.10
CA SER A 104 19.21 -1.36 9.77
C SER A 104 19.99 -1.73 11.04
N ILE A 105 19.99 -0.87 12.05
CA ILE A 105 20.62 -1.14 13.36
C ILE A 105 19.91 -2.30 14.06
N GLN A 106 18.57 -2.34 14.04
CA GLN A 106 17.78 -3.40 14.68
C GLN A 106 18.13 -4.77 14.09
N TYR A 107 18.12 -4.90 12.77
CA TYR A 107 18.40 -6.16 12.08
C TYR A 107 19.88 -6.55 12.13
N TYR A 108 20.80 -5.58 12.15
CA TYR A 108 22.21 -5.85 12.37
C TYR A 108 22.48 -6.42 13.78
N ARG A 109 21.84 -5.85 14.81
CA ARG A 109 22.03 -6.29 16.20
C ARG A 109 21.30 -7.59 16.53
N ASN A 110 20.16 -7.87 15.89
CA ASN A 110 19.39 -9.08 16.13
C ASN A 110 18.83 -9.67 14.82
N PRO A 111 19.67 -10.41 14.06
CA PRO A 111 19.27 -11.02 12.79
C PRO A 111 18.13 -12.03 12.93
N ALA A 112 17.96 -12.66 14.09
CA ALA A 112 16.87 -13.61 14.35
C ALA A 112 15.47 -12.98 14.25
N LEU A 113 15.37 -11.65 14.16
CA LEU A 113 14.12 -10.95 13.88
C LEU A 113 13.63 -11.16 12.44
N TYR A 114 14.48 -11.57 11.50
CA TYR A 114 14.07 -11.86 10.12
C TYR A 114 13.15 -13.08 9.99
N ASP A 115 13.21 -14.00 10.96
CA ASP A 115 12.44 -15.24 10.94
C ASP A 115 11.06 -15.09 11.61
N ARG A 116 10.74 -13.89 12.12
CA ARG A 116 9.57 -13.64 12.96
C ARG A 116 8.85 -12.36 12.56
N PHE A 117 7.59 -12.28 12.95
CA PHE A 117 6.80 -11.07 12.75
C PHE A 117 7.32 -9.93 13.64
N ASN A 118 7.89 -8.87 13.04
CA ASN A 118 8.45 -7.73 13.77
C ASN A 118 7.39 -6.62 13.93
N LEU A 119 6.65 -6.64 15.04
CA LEU A 119 5.59 -5.66 15.29
C LEU A 119 6.13 -4.21 15.32
N LEU A 120 7.33 -4.00 15.84
CA LEU A 120 7.95 -2.68 15.88
C LEU A 120 8.15 -2.13 14.47
N GLU A 121 8.71 -2.92 13.56
CA GLU A 121 8.90 -2.55 12.14
C GLU A 121 7.59 -2.08 11.52
N ILE A 122 6.51 -2.85 11.70
CA ILE A 122 5.19 -2.55 11.14
C ILE A 122 4.70 -1.19 11.62
N VAL A 123 4.80 -0.93 12.92
CA VAL A 123 4.33 0.31 13.54
C VAL A 123 5.17 1.50 13.07
N ILE A 124 6.50 1.41 13.12
CA ILE A 124 7.36 2.55 12.76
C ILE A 124 7.34 2.83 11.25
N CYS A 125 7.10 1.83 10.40
CA CYS A 125 6.90 2.02 8.97
C CYS A 125 5.52 2.64 8.67
N SER A 126 4.47 2.23 9.37
CA SER A 126 3.09 2.62 9.03
C SER A 126 2.69 3.98 9.58
N ILE A 127 3.09 4.32 10.82
CA ILE A 127 2.71 5.59 11.46
C ILE A 127 3.06 6.82 10.60
N PRO A 128 4.29 6.99 10.10
CA PRO A 128 4.63 8.14 9.25
C PRO A 128 3.78 8.22 7.98
N LEU A 129 3.52 7.08 7.34
CA LEU A 129 2.70 7.02 6.13
C LEU A 129 1.25 7.43 6.41
N ILE A 130 0.70 7.01 7.56
CA ILE A 130 -0.62 7.46 8.03
C ILE A 130 -0.63 8.98 8.20
N PHE A 131 0.39 9.55 8.84
CA PHE A 131 0.53 11.01 8.97
C PHE A 131 0.66 11.71 7.61
N TYR A 132 1.43 11.16 6.67
CA TYR A 132 1.56 11.74 5.33
C TYR A 132 0.25 11.69 4.55
N ALA A 133 -0.49 10.59 4.66
CA ALA A 133 -1.79 10.42 4.03
C ALA A 133 -2.82 11.40 4.60
N PHE A 134 -2.82 11.57 5.92
CA PHE A 134 -3.66 12.55 6.60
C PHE A 134 -3.32 13.99 6.21
N LEU A 135 -2.03 14.34 6.17
CA LEU A 135 -1.57 15.65 5.72
C LEU A 135 -1.95 15.93 4.26
N TYR A 136 -1.84 14.92 3.39
CA TYR A 136 -2.27 15.06 2.00
C TYR A 136 -3.77 15.35 1.89
N PHE A 137 -4.60 14.70 2.72
CA PHE A 137 -6.03 14.99 2.76
C PHE A 137 -6.32 16.44 3.12
N ILE A 138 -5.81 16.91 4.25
CA ILE A 138 -6.07 18.28 4.74
C ILE A 138 -5.69 19.31 3.68
N LEU A 139 -4.58 19.10 2.97
CA LEU A 139 -4.09 20.07 1.98
C LEU A 139 -4.86 20.07 0.66
N ASN A 140 -5.60 19.00 0.34
CA ASN A 140 -6.21 18.84 -0.98
C ASN A 140 -7.73 18.60 -0.95
N ILE A 141 -8.36 18.50 0.23
CA ILE A 141 -9.81 18.27 0.36
C ILE A 141 -10.65 19.36 -0.32
N ASP A 142 -10.20 20.61 -0.23
CA ASP A 142 -10.85 21.78 -0.84
C ASP A 142 -10.30 22.11 -2.23
N SER A 143 -9.32 21.34 -2.73
CA SER A 143 -8.70 21.60 -4.01
C SER A 143 -9.56 21.04 -5.16
N GLY A 144 -9.74 21.82 -6.23
CA GLY A 144 -10.49 21.38 -7.41
C GLY A 144 -9.83 20.23 -8.19
N LYS A 145 -8.55 19.89 -7.89
CA LYS A 145 -7.81 18.79 -8.52
C LYS A 145 -7.73 17.60 -7.57
N LYS A 146 -8.58 16.60 -7.80
CA LYS A 146 -8.76 15.41 -6.95
C LYS A 146 -7.85 14.23 -7.32
N ASP A 147 -6.71 14.50 -7.96
CA ASP A 147 -5.75 13.48 -8.35
C ASP A 147 -5.26 12.74 -7.10
N PHE A 148 -5.20 11.41 -7.16
CA PHE A 148 -4.74 10.55 -6.05
C PHE A 148 -5.55 10.61 -4.76
N ILE A 149 -6.72 11.29 -4.71
CA ILE A 149 -7.53 11.34 -3.49
C ILE A 149 -8.04 9.95 -3.10
N TYR A 150 -8.55 9.16 -4.04
CA TYR A 150 -9.06 7.83 -3.73
C TYR A 150 -7.93 6.88 -3.34
N LEU A 151 -6.78 6.97 -4.02
CA LEU A 151 -5.60 6.23 -3.65
C LEU A 151 -5.14 6.58 -2.23
N ASN A 152 -5.09 7.88 -1.90
CA ASN A 152 -4.73 8.36 -0.57
C ASN A 152 -5.71 7.88 0.51
N SER A 153 -7.02 7.87 0.21
CA SER A 153 -8.04 7.27 1.09
C SER A 153 -7.77 5.80 1.35
N GLY A 154 -7.44 5.06 0.29
CA GLY A 154 -7.10 3.65 0.41
C GLY A 154 -5.87 3.43 1.29
N VAL A 155 -4.81 4.20 1.06
CA VAL A 155 -3.58 4.14 1.88
C VAL A 155 -3.89 4.44 3.34
N PHE A 156 -4.62 5.51 3.63
CA PHE A 156 -4.95 5.92 4.99
C PHE A 156 -5.79 4.89 5.72
N ILE A 157 -6.91 4.46 5.13
CA ILE A 157 -7.84 3.50 5.74
C ILE A 157 -7.13 2.17 5.99
N TYR A 158 -6.45 1.63 4.98
CA TYR A 158 -5.76 0.36 5.09
C TYR A 158 -4.65 0.42 6.14
N LEU A 159 -3.72 1.37 6.05
CA LEU A 159 -2.60 1.42 6.99
C LEU A 159 -3.05 1.66 8.42
N LEU A 160 -4.00 2.57 8.65
CA LEU A 160 -4.50 2.84 10.00
C LEU A 160 -5.15 1.59 10.59
N SER A 161 -6.10 0.98 9.87
CA SER A 161 -6.84 -0.18 10.37
C SER A 161 -5.96 -1.43 10.47
N SER A 162 -5.13 -1.72 9.46
CA SER A 162 -4.23 -2.87 9.49
C SER A 162 -3.17 -2.76 10.57
N THR A 163 -2.61 -1.57 10.83
CA THR A 163 -1.65 -1.38 11.94
C THR A 163 -2.30 -1.71 13.29
N LEU A 164 -3.52 -1.22 13.52
CA LEU A 164 -4.27 -1.54 14.74
C LEU A 164 -4.56 -3.06 14.84
N LEU A 165 -4.90 -3.71 13.73
CA LEU A 165 -5.12 -5.15 13.69
C LEU A 165 -3.85 -5.95 13.95
N PHE A 166 -2.70 -5.52 13.46
CA PHE A 166 -1.42 -6.19 13.74
C PHE A 166 -1.04 -6.06 15.22
N VAL A 167 -1.25 -4.88 15.81
CA VAL A 167 -1.05 -4.68 17.26
C VAL A 167 -2.01 -5.56 18.05
N ALA A 168 -3.30 -5.56 17.73
CA ALA A 168 -4.29 -6.40 18.39
C ALA A 168 -3.99 -7.90 18.22
N GLY A 169 -3.60 -8.32 17.01
CA GLY A 169 -3.26 -9.70 16.68
C GLY A 169 -2.05 -10.22 17.45
N ASN A 170 -1.14 -9.34 17.88
CA ASN A 170 -0.01 -9.73 18.72
C ASN A 170 -0.43 -10.10 20.17
N TYR A 171 -1.58 -9.58 20.64
CA TYR A 171 -2.11 -9.90 21.98
C TYR A 171 -3.10 -11.07 21.97
N VAL A 172 -3.72 -11.36 20.82
CA VAL A 172 -4.62 -12.50 20.68
C VAL A 172 -3.78 -13.78 20.56
N SER A 173 -4.08 -14.78 21.39
CA SER A 173 -3.40 -16.08 21.34
C SER A 173 -3.39 -16.64 19.91
N SER A 174 -2.23 -17.15 19.50
CA SER A 174 -2.00 -17.80 18.20
C SER A 174 -2.81 -19.08 18.00
N SER A 175 -3.48 -19.57 19.05
CA SER A 175 -4.48 -20.63 18.98
C SER A 175 -5.66 -20.22 18.07
N VAL A 176 -6.41 -21.21 17.57
CA VAL A 176 -7.50 -21.08 16.58
C VAL A 176 -8.76 -20.39 17.17
N SER A 177 -8.54 -19.31 17.93
CA SER A 177 -9.57 -18.45 18.47
C SER A 177 -10.36 -17.79 17.34
N PHE A 178 -11.64 -17.56 17.60
CA PHE A 178 -12.51 -16.78 16.74
C PHE A 178 -11.88 -15.41 16.41
N TRP A 179 -11.28 -14.76 17.41
CA TRP A 179 -10.63 -13.45 17.30
C TRP A 179 -9.46 -13.44 16.33
N ASN A 180 -8.60 -14.46 16.34
CA ASN A 180 -7.50 -14.57 15.40
C ASN A 180 -8.04 -14.61 13.95
N ARG A 181 -9.01 -15.49 13.67
CA ARG A 181 -9.65 -15.59 12.35
C ARG A 181 -10.32 -14.28 11.93
N PHE A 182 -10.99 -13.61 12.84
CA PHE A 182 -11.63 -12.32 12.58
C PHE A 182 -10.60 -11.25 12.18
N ILE A 183 -9.52 -11.09 12.94
CA ILE A 183 -8.46 -10.11 12.68
C ILE A 183 -7.88 -10.29 11.27
N TRP A 184 -7.49 -11.53 10.92
CA TRP A 184 -6.89 -11.80 9.61
C TRP A 184 -7.90 -11.68 8.46
N SER A 185 -9.16 -12.06 8.68
CA SER A 185 -10.23 -11.89 7.68
C SER A 185 -10.54 -10.42 7.44
N PHE A 186 -10.61 -9.62 8.50
CA PHE A 186 -10.88 -8.19 8.41
C PHE A 186 -9.70 -7.45 7.75
N ASN A 187 -8.46 -7.85 8.04
CA ASN A 187 -7.28 -7.32 7.36
C ASN A 187 -7.31 -7.61 5.84
N ALA A 188 -7.70 -8.83 5.44
CA ALA A 188 -7.86 -9.17 4.03
C ALA A 188 -8.98 -8.36 3.35
N PHE A 189 -10.09 -8.11 4.06
CA PHE A 189 -11.17 -7.26 3.58
C PHE A 189 -10.73 -5.80 3.39
N LEU A 190 -9.97 -5.25 4.35
CA LEU A 190 -9.39 -3.90 4.23
C LEU A 190 -8.43 -3.81 3.05
N TYR A 191 -7.62 -4.84 2.82
CA TYR A 191 -6.74 -4.90 1.64
C TYR A 191 -7.54 -4.92 0.33
N LEU A 192 -8.67 -5.62 0.28
CA LEU A 192 -9.56 -5.60 -0.88
C LEU A 192 -10.11 -4.19 -1.13
N ILE A 193 -10.60 -3.50 -0.10
CA ILE A 193 -11.05 -2.10 -0.19
C ILE A 193 -9.92 -1.21 -0.71
N TYR A 194 -8.70 -1.39 -0.20
CA TYR A 194 -7.53 -0.65 -0.64
C TYR A 194 -7.29 -0.80 -2.14
N GLN A 195 -7.30 -2.03 -2.66
CA GLN A 195 -7.12 -2.30 -4.08
C GLN A 195 -8.26 -1.73 -4.94
N ILE A 196 -9.51 -1.76 -4.46
CA ILE A 196 -10.64 -1.13 -5.15
C ILE A 196 -10.45 0.39 -5.23
N LEU A 197 -9.99 1.04 -4.16
CA LEU A 197 -9.78 2.49 -4.16
C LEU A 197 -8.65 2.92 -5.11
N ILE A 198 -7.58 2.12 -5.24
CA ILE A 198 -6.53 2.35 -6.24
C ILE A 198 -7.11 2.27 -7.67
N PHE A 199 -7.98 1.28 -7.92
CA PHE A 199 -8.64 1.14 -9.21
C PHE A 199 -9.56 2.33 -9.51
N VAL A 200 -10.36 2.76 -8.52
CA VAL A 200 -11.26 3.92 -8.65
C VAL A 200 -10.48 5.20 -8.95
N ASP A 201 -9.32 5.39 -8.31
CA ASP A 201 -8.45 6.54 -8.58
C ASP A 201 -7.98 6.55 -10.03
N TRP A 202 -7.51 5.40 -10.52
CA TRP A 202 -7.12 5.24 -11.91
C TRP A 202 -8.28 5.53 -12.86
N TYR A 203 -9.45 4.94 -12.60
CA TYR A 203 -10.62 5.05 -13.46
C TYR A 203 -11.08 6.50 -13.60
N LYS A 204 -11.07 7.27 -12.51
CA LYS A 204 -11.54 8.66 -12.49
C LYS A 204 -10.50 9.65 -13.04
N ASN A 205 -9.23 9.46 -12.73
CA ASN A 205 -8.20 10.47 -12.98
C ASN A 205 -7.29 10.15 -14.18
N PHE A 206 -7.07 8.87 -14.49
CA PHE A 206 -6.01 8.44 -15.42
C PHE A 206 -6.48 7.59 -16.60
N ARG A 207 -7.77 7.22 -16.65
CA ARG A 207 -8.34 6.50 -17.78
C ARG A 207 -8.31 7.40 -19.04
N PRO A 208 -7.79 6.92 -20.19
CA PRO A 208 -7.87 7.66 -21.44
C PRO A 208 -9.33 7.97 -21.77
N LYS A 209 -9.67 9.26 -21.89
CA LYS A 209 -10.99 9.67 -22.39
C LYS A 209 -11.03 9.42 -23.89
N LYS A 210 -12.05 8.72 -24.38
CA LYS A 210 -12.28 8.58 -25.81
C LYS A 210 -12.60 9.98 -26.34
N ILE A 211 -11.82 10.49 -27.29
CA ILE A 211 -12.13 11.74 -27.99
C ILE A 211 -13.46 11.49 -28.69
N SER A 212 -14.55 12.09 -28.21
CA SER A 212 -15.78 12.17 -28.97
C SER A 212 -15.49 13.08 -30.16
N SER A 213 -15.35 12.48 -31.34
CA SER A 213 -15.39 13.19 -32.62
C SER A 213 -16.78 13.78 -32.80
N ILE A 214 -17.08 14.87 -32.11
CA ILE A 214 -18.15 15.77 -32.53
C ILE A 214 -17.44 16.74 -33.46
N PHE A 215 -17.34 16.32 -34.72
CA PHE A 215 -17.04 17.24 -35.79
C PHE A 215 -18.11 18.31 -35.78
N VAL A 216 -17.62 19.54 -35.70
CA VAL A 216 -18.30 20.77 -36.04
C VAL A 216 -18.94 20.58 -37.42
N ASN A 217 -20.25 20.36 -37.48
CA ASN A 217 -21.03 20.68 -38.66
C ASN A 217 -21.35 22.17 -38.55
N ASN A 218 -20.45 23.00 -39.09
CA ASN A 218 -20.78 24.34 -39.53
C ASN A 218 -21.15 24.23 -41.01
N GLU A 219 -22.44 24.25 -41.31
CA GLU A 219 -23.01 24.80 -42.55
C GLU A 219 -24.27 25.59 -42.18
#